data_AF-A0A2M7X7H3-F1
#
_entry.id   AF-A0A2M7X7H3-F1
#
_cell.length_a   1.000
_cell.length_b   1.000
_cell.length_c   1.000
_cell.angle_alpha   90.00
_cell.angle_beta   90.00
_cell.angle_gamma   90.00
#
_symmetry.space_group_name_H-M   'P 1'
#
loop_
_entity.id
_entity.type
_entity.pdbx_description
1 polymer ?
#
loop_
_entity_poly.entity_id
_entity_poly.type
_entity_poly.pdbx_seq_one_letter_code
_entity_poly.pdbx_strand_id
1 'polypeptide(L)' 'MQHSHDAFVLSMTRQDIANYLGLVVETVSRLFTRFEEMGVLKVERKQIQICNFAKLDELAGEPSPLALTSAG' A
#
# COMPACT_ATOMS: atom_id res chain seq x y z
N MET A 1 -7.92 12.22 -19.86
CA MET A 1 -8.14 12.68 -18.48
C MET A 1 -8.44 11.44 -17.65
N GLN A 2 -7.47 10.89 -16.93
CA GLN A 2 -7.70 9.72 -16.09
C GLN A 2 -7.95 10.22 -14.66
N HIS A 3 -9.10 9.88 -14.09
CA HIS A 3 -9.45 10.24 -12.73
C HIS A 3 -8.51 9.55 -11.75
N SER A 4 -7.58 10.30 -11.17
CA SER A 4 -6.71 9.83 -10.10
C SER A 4 -7.53 9.71 -8.81
N HIS A 5 -8.14 8.55 -8.59
CA HIS A 5 -8.67 8.15 -7.29
C HIS A 5 -7.57 7.41 -6.52
N ASP A 6 -6.42 8.05 -6.33
CA ASP A 6 -5.29 7.48 -5.60
C ASP A 6 -5.40 7.68 -4.08
N ALA A 7 -6.28 8.57 -3.63
CA ALA A 7 -6.53 8.84 -2.21
C ALA A 7 -7.86 8.24 -1.74
N PHE A 8 -7.82 7.53 -0.61
CA PHE A 8 -8.99 6.96 0.06
C PHE A 8 -8.85 7.01 1.58
N VAL A 9 -9.98 6.98 2.28
CA VAL A 9 -10.01 6.93 3.74
C VAL A 9 -10.12 5.48 4.18
N LEU A 10 -9.18 5.02 5.00
CA LEU A 10 -9.30 3.74 5.68
C LEU A 10 -10.34 3.86 6.81
N SER A 11 -11.48 3.19 6.65
CA SER A 11 -12.53 3.09 7.67
C SER A 11 -12.09 2.30 8.91
N MET A 12 -11.08 1.44 8.75
CA MET A 12 -10.52 0.59 9.81
C MET A 12 -9.31 1.24 10.48
N THR A 13 -9.22 1.09 11.80
CA THR A 13 -8.04 1.53 12.57
C THR A 13 -6.87 0.57 12.40
N ARG A 14 -5.65 0.97 12.74
CA ARG A 14 -4.46 0.09 12.64
C ARG A 14 -4.60 -1.14 13.53
N GLN A 15 -5.25 -0.98 14.68
CA GLN A 15 -5.58 -2.07 15.58
C GLN A 15 -6.63 -3.02 14.98
N ASP A 16 -7.63 -2.48 14.29
CA ASP A 16 -8.64 -3.28 13.60
C ASP A 16 -8.02 -4.13 12.46
N ILE A 17 -7.15 -3.52 11.66
CA ILE A 17 -6.36 -4.22 10.62
C ILE A 17 -5.48 -5.30 11.24
N ALA A 18 -4.80 -4.99 12.34
CA ALA A 18 -3.93 -5.92 13.04
C ALA A 18 -4.71 -7.12 13.58
N ASN A 19 -5.85 -6.88 14.23
CA ASN A 19 -6.77 -7.92 14.69
C ASN A 19 -7.30 -8.76 13.53
N TYR A 20 -7.69 -8.13 12.42
CA TYR A 20 -8.19 -8.82 11.23
C TYR A 20 -7.15 -9.75 10.61
N LEU A 21 -5.88 -9.32 10.56
CA LEU A 21 -4.77 -10.10 10.02
C LEU A 21 -4.14 -11.07 11.02
N GLY A 22 -4.57 -11.05 12.29
CA GLY A 22 -3.91 -11.80 13.37
C GLY A 22 -2.47 -11.34 13.65
N LEU A 23 -2.16 -10.08 13.34
CA LEU A 23 -0.85 -9.47 13.53
C LEU A 23 -0.86 -8.52 14.72
N VAL A 24 0.33 -8.18 15.21
CA VAL A 24 0.49 -7.10 16.18
C VAL A 24 0.42 -5.73 15.49
N VAL A 25 -0.20 -4.76 16.14
CA VAL A 25 -0.37 -3.39 15.61
C VAL A 25 0.97 -2.72 15.26
N GLU A 26 2.05 -3.06 15.99
CA GLU A 26 3.40 -2.59 15.70
C GLU A 26 3.91 -3.06 14.34
N THR A 27 3.63 -4.31 13.95
CA THR A 27 4.02 -4.86 12.64
C THR A 27 3.29 -4.12 11.54
N VAL A 28 1.97 -3.93 11.69
CA VAL A 28 1.17 -3.18 10.72
C VAL A 28 1.68 -1.75 10.61
N SER A 29 1.95 -1.09 11.74
CA SER A 29 2.51 0.27 11.77
C SER A 29 3.85 0.35 11.03
N ARG A 30 4.77 -0.58 11.31
CA ARG A 30 6.08 -0.66 10.63
C ARG A 30 5.94 -0.86 9.13
N LEU A 31 4.98 -1.68 8.68
CA LEU A 31 4.71 -1.88 7.25
C LEU A 31 4.25 -0.57 6.59
N PHE A 32 3.29 0.13 7.20
CA PHE A 32 2.82 1.42 6.69
C PHE A 32 3.94 2.46 6.62
N THR A 33 4.76 2.59 7.67
CA THR A 33 5.93 3.48 7.67
C THR A 33 6.91 3.11 6.57
N ARG A 34 7.23 1.83 6.40
CA ARG A 34 8.13 1.38 5.33
C ARG A 34 7.59 1.74 3.95
N PHE A 35 6.28 1.57 3.72
CA PHE A 35 5.68 1.93 2.45
C PHE A 35 5.68 3.45 2.20
N GLU A 36 5.56 4.27 3.25
CA GLU A 36 5.78 5.73 3.17
C GLU A 36 7.22 6.09 2.84
N GLU A 37 8.20 5.50 3.52
CA GLU A 37 9.63 5.72 3.27
C GLU A 37 10.02 5.32 1.83
N MET A 38 9.37 4.29 1.30
CA MET A 38 9.57 3.86 -0.09
C MET A 38 8.85 4.74 -1.13
N GLY A 39 8.07 5.74 -0.69
CA GLY A 39 7.28 6.61 -1.55
C GLY A 39 6.14 5.89 -2.28
N VAL A 40 5.70 4.74 -1.76
CA VAL A 40 4.65 3.91 -2.37
C VAL A 40 3.28 4.47 -2.02
N LEU A 41 3.12 4.87 -0.77
CA LEU A 41 1.89 5.42 -0.22
C LEU A 41 2.22 6.56 0.73
N LYS A 42 1.23 7.39 1.00
CA LYS A 42 1.29 8.49 1.96
C LYS A 42 0.16 8.31 2.95
N VAL A 43 0.47 8.40 4.23
CA VAL A 43 -0.43 8.09 5.33
C VAL A 43 -0.67 9.36 6.13
N GLU A 44 -1.90 9.86 6.09
CA GLU A 44 -2.31 11.01 6.89
C GLU A 44 -3.48 10.63 7.80
N ARG A 45 -3.14 10.16 9.02
CA ARG A 45 -4.09 9.62 10.01
C ARG A 45 -4.91 8.44 9.46
N LYS A 46 -6.08 8.73 8.90
CA LYS A 46 -7.00 7.74 8.28
C LYS A 46 -7.01 7.83 6.76
N GLN A 47 -6.43 8.87 6.18
CA GLN A 47 -6.29 9.00 4.73
C GLN A 47 -5.04 8.25 4.27
N ILE A 48 -5.20 7.43 3.25
CA ILE A 48 -4.13 6.77 2.52
C ILE A 48 -4.17 7.29 1.11
N GLN A 49 -3.01 7.67 0.58
CA GLN A 49 -2.83 8.03 -0.81
C GLN A 49 -1.80 7.12 -1.45
N ILE A 50 -2.12 6.49 -2.58
CA ILE A 50 -1.20 5.64 -3.33
C ILE A 50 -0.38 6.53 -4.27
N CYS A 51 0.88 6.76 -3.90
CA CYS A 51 1.79 7.57 -4.70
C CYS A 51 2.36 6.78 -5.89
N ASN A 52 2.50 5.45 -5.77
CA ASN A 52 3.09 4.61 -6.80
C ASN A 52 2.44 3.23 -6.88
N PHE A 53 1.47 3.08 -7.80
CA PHE A 53 0.78 1.81 -8.05
C PHE A 53 1.70 0.71 -8.57
N ALA A 54 2.67 1.02 -9.43
CA ALA A 54 3.57 0.01 -9.98
C ALA A 54 4.44 -0.66 -8.90
N LYS A 55 4.92 0.15 -7.95
CA LYS A 55 5.70 -0.34 -6.82
C LYS A 55 4.84 -1.07 -5.79
N LEU A 56 3.58 -0.65 -5.64
CA LEU A 56 2.61 -1.35 -4.78
C LEU A 56 2.31 -2.76 -5.33
N ASP A 57 2.13 -2.89 -6.64
CA ASP A 57 1.90 -4.15 -7.35
C ASP A 57 3.09 -5.12 -7.16
N GLU A 58 4.30 -4.62 -7.35
CA GLU A 58 5.55 -5.37 -7.12
C GLU A 58 5.67 -5.85 -5.66
N LEU A 59 5.29 -5.01 -4.69
CA LEU A 59 5.29 -5.37 -3.26
C LEU A 59 4.18 -6.35 -2.87
N ALA A 60 3.05 -6.31 -3.57
CA ALA A 60 1.94 -7.25 -3.40
C ALA A 60 2.26 -8.64 -4.00
N GLY A 61 3.34 -8.74 -4.77
CA GLY A 61 3.71 -9.97 -5.47
C GLY A 61 2.93 -10.19 -6.77
N GLU A 62 2.20 -9.18 -7.24
CA GLU A 62 1.65 -9.17 -8.59
C GLU A 62 2.78 -8.76 -9.55
N PRO A 63 3.04 -9.54 -10.61
CA PRO A 63 4.00 -9.14 -11.60
C PRO A 63 3.39 -7.99 -12.38
N SER A 64 3.95 -6.79 -12.20
CA SER A 64 3.62 -5.63 -13.02
C SER A 64 3.53 -6.06 -14.48
N PRO A 65 2.47 -5.72 -15.23
CA PRO A 65 2.33 -6.12 -16.63
C PRO A 65 3.50 -5.62 -17.50
N LEU A 66 4.29 -4.66 -17.00
CA LEU A 66 5.53 -4.19 -17.61
C LEU A 66 6.75 -5.09 -17.32
N ALA A 67 6.74 -5.91 -16.27
CA ALA A 67 7.81 -6.85 -15.92
C ALA A 67 7.69 -8.20 -16.67
N LEU A 68 6.51 -8.54 -17.18
CA LEU A 68 6.25 -9.79 -17.91
C LEU A 68 6.72 -9.78 -19.38
N THR A 69 7.18 -8.63 -19.91
CA THR A 69 7.61 -8.51 -21.32
C THR A 69 9.10 -8.84 -21.57
N SER A 70 9.86 -9.29 -20.56
CA SER A 70 11.29 -9.62 -20.70
C SER A 70 11.64 -11.11 -20.56
N ALA A 71 10.65 -12.00 -20.52
CA ALA A 71 10.90 -13.44 -20.63
C ALA A 71 10.74 -13.87 -22.10
N GLY A 72 11.87 -13.81 -22.83
CA GLY A 72 12.05 -14.46 -24.13
C GLY A 72 12.35 -15.95 -23.98
#